data_AF-A0A183F1G2-F1
#
_entry.id   AF-A0A183F1G2-F1
#
_cell.length_a   1.000
_cell.length_b   1.000
_cell.length_c   1.000
_cell.angle_alpha   90.00
_cell.angle_beta   90.00
_cell.angle_gamma   90.00
#
_symmetry.space_group_name_H-M   'P 1'
#
loop_
_entity.id
_entity.type
_entity.pdbx_description
1 polymer ?
#
loop_
_entity_poly.entity_id
_entity_poly.type
_entity_poly.pdbx_seq_one_letter_code
_entity_poly.pdbx_strand_id
1 'polypeptide(L)' 'MIINVGHPHDEKLMEYFRSEKFEFGIIEQINFGGYAIFSKIGLKNYATAMAVNLIEVAADLYGVSSNPSYVPG' A
#
# COMPACT_ATOMS: atom_id res chain seq x y z
N MET A 1 -8.19 6.64 -3.15
CA MET A 1 -6.90 7.16 -3.69
C MET A 1 -5.93 6.00 -3.90
N ILE A 2 -5.23 5.95 -5.06
CA ILE A 2 -4.11 5.01 -5.31
C ILE A 2 -2.82 5.84 -5.31
N ILE A 3 -1.90 5.57 -4.39
CA ILE A 3 -0.63 6.29 -4.29
C ILE A 3 0.45 5.46 -4.99
N ASN A 4 1.01 5.98 -6.08
CA ASN A 4 2.14 5.33 -6.77
C ASN A 4 3.37 6.24 -6.97
N VAL A 5 3.26 7.54 -6.66
CA VAL A 5 4.30 8.52 -7.07
C VAL A 5 4.49 9.72 -6.12
N GLY A 6 3.84 9.72 -4.94
CA GLY A 6 3.90 10.85 -4.00
C GLY A 6 4.99 10.69 -2.94
N HIS A 7 5.65 11.78 -2.54
CA HIS A 7 6.59 11.78 -1.42
C HIS A 7 5.98 12.49 -0.20
N PRO A 8 6.03 11.91 1.02
CA PRO A 8 5.33 12.46 2.19
C PRO A 8 5.86 13.82 2.66
N HIS A 9 7.04 14.24 2.23
CA HIS A 9 7.61 15.55 2.56
C HIS A 9 7.20 16.67 1.59
N ASP A 10 6.49 16.37 0.50
CA ASP A 10 5.92 17.38 -0.38
C ASP A 10 4.63 17.95 0.23
N GLU A 11 4.74 19.10 0.92
CA GLU A 11 3.61 19.67 1.65
C GLU A 11 2.47 20.14 0.73
N LYS A 12 2.78 20.62 -0.48
CA LYS A 12 1.75 21.03 -1.45
C LYS A 12 0.91 19.84 -1.88
N LEU A 13 1.57 18.69 -2.10
CA LEU A 13 0.87 17.45 -2.42
C LEU A 13 0.01 16.96 -1.25
N MET A 14 0.50 17.08 -0.01
CA MET A 14 -0.27 16.67 1.18
C MET A 14 -1.50 17.58 1.41
N GLU A 15 -1.36 18.88 1.18
CA GLU A 15 -2.48 19.82 1.21
C GLU A 15 -3.54 19.47 0.17
N TYR A 16 -3.11 19.18 -1.06
CA TYR A 16 -4.01 18.72 -2.12
C TYR A 16 -4.74 17.44 -1.70
N PHE A 17 -4.04 16.41 -1.23
CA PHE A 17 -4.67 15.16 -0.78
C PHE A 17 -5.64 15.33 0.39
N ARG A 18 -5.36 16.25 1.33
CA ARG A 18 -6.31 16.59 2.40
C ARG A 18 -7.56 17.29 1.87
N SER A 19 -7.41 18.15 0.86
CA SER A 19 -8.55 18.88 0.26
C SER A 19 -9.53 17.98 -0.50
N GLU A 20 -9.05 16.87 -1.05
CA GLU A 20 -9.87 15.89 -1.77
C GLU A 20 -10.81 15.08 -0.86
N LYS A 21 -10.59 15.09 0.46
CA LYS A 21 -11.44 14.44 1.48
C LYS A 21 -11.72 12.96 1.19
N PHE A 22 -10.68 12.20 0.83
CA PHE A 22 -10.81 10.77 0.62
C PHE A 22 -11.35 10.06 1.86
N GLU A 23 -12.35 9.19 1.66
CA GLU A 23 -12.90 8.34 2.73
C GLU A 23 -12.17 6.99 2.83
N PHE A 24 -11.55 6.55 1.72
CA PHE A 24 -10.89 5.26 1.62
C PHE A 24 -9.64 5.27 0.73
N GLY A 25 -8.59 4.59 1.20
CA GLY A 25 -7.31 4.41 0.50
C GLY A 25 -7.10 2.98 0.01
N ILE A 26 -6.43 2.81 -1.13
CA ILE A 26 -5.89 1.53 -1.57
C ILE A 26 -4.41 1.71 -1.85
N ILE A 27 -3.58 0.80 -1.35
CA ILE A 27 -2.12 0.87 -1.49
C ILE A 27 -1.52 -0.52 -1.74
N GLU A 28 -0.42 -0.57 -2.46
CA GLU A 28 0.39 -1.78 -2.59
C GLU A 28 1.01 -2.17 -1.22
N GLN A 29 0.98 -3.45 -0.87
CA GLN A 29 1.42 -3.94 0.45
C GLN A 29 2.85 -3.52 0.80
N ILE A 30 3.74 -3.44 -0.20
CA ILE A 30 5.15 -3.10 -0.06
C ILE A 30 5.47 -1.60 -0.23
N ASN A 31 4.45 -0.76 -0.53
CA ASN A 31 4.65 0.68 -0.66
C ASN A 31 4.62 1.34 0.72
N PHE A 32 5.72 1.23 1.47
CA PHE A 32 5.84 1.81 2.81
C PHE A 32 5.60 3.33 2.85
N GLY A 33 6.00 4.04 1.78
CA GLY A 33 5.83 5.49 1.68
C GLY A 33 4.37 5.94 1.61
N GLY A 34 3.49 5.18 0.96
CA GLY A 34 2.08 5.57 0.89
C GLY A 34 1.34 5.39 2.23
N TYR A 35 1.74 4.47 3.12
CA TYR A 35 1.18 4.44 4.48
C TYR A 35 1.54 5.70 5.27
N ALA A 36 2.76 6.21 5.10
CA ALA A 36 3.17 7.48 5.71
C ALA A 36 2.32 8.65 5.18
N ILE A 37 1.96 8.64 3.89
CA ILE A 37 1.04 9.62 3.32
C ILE A 37 -0.36 9.49 3.94
N PHE A 38 -0.94 8.29 4.01
CA PHE A 38 -2.25 8.08 4.64
C PHE A 38 -2.26 8.59 6.09
N SER A 39 -1.21 8.29 6.86
CA SER A 39 -1.03 8.82 8.22
C SER A 39 -1.00 10.34 8.25
N LYS A 40 -0.19 10.97 7.38
CA LYS A 40 0.01 12.42 7.33
C LYS A 40 -1.24 13.20 6.89
N ILE A 41 -2.11 12.60 6.07
CA ILE A 41 -3.38 13.22 5.65
C ILE A 41 -4.57 12.84 6.55
N GLY A 42 -4.35 11.99 7.57
CA GLY A 42 -5.39 11.56 8.50
C GLY A 42 -6.33 10.47 7.97
N LEU A 43 -5.96 9.77 6.89
CA LEU A 43 -6.76 8.69 6.31
C LEU A 43 -6.58 7.40 7.10
N LYS A 44 -7.63 6.98 7.81
CA LYS A 44 -7.61 5.79 8.69
C LYS A 44 -8.14 4.52 8.04
N ASN A 45 -9.05 4.67 7.08
CA ASN A 45 -9.67 3.53 6.40
C ASN A 45 -8.92 3.26 5.10
N TYR A 46 -8.25 2.13 5.02
CA TYR A 46 -7.57 1.71 3.80
C TYR A 46 -7.49 0.19 3.71
N ALA A 47 -7.36 -0.31 2.49
CA ALA A 47 -6.98 -1.69 2.21
C ALA A 47 -5.60 -1.72 1.54
N THR A 48 -4.91 -2.84 1.75
CA THR A 48 -3.66 -3.15 1.07
C THR A 48 -3.95 -4.20 0.01
N ALA A 49 -3.36 -4.01 -1.17
CA ALA A 49 -3.47 -4.93 -2.29
C ALA A 49 -2.08 -5.31 -2.78
N MET A 50 -2.01 -6.36 -3.57
CA MET A 50 -0.80 -6.71 -4.31
C MET A 50 -1.21 -7.08 -5.73
N ALA A 51 -0.64 -6.42 -6.73
CA ALA A 51 -0.90 -6.74 -8.13
C ALA A 51 -0.29 -8.09 -8.57
N VAL A 52 0.56 -8.68 -7.73
CA VAL A 52 1.22 -9.97 -7.90
C VAL A 52 0.92 -10.89 -6.71
N ASN A 53 1.41 -12.13 -6.77
CA ASN A 53 1.32 -13.06 -5.63
C ASN A 53 1.97 -12.45 -4.38
N LEU A 54 1.36 -12.72 -3.23
CA LEU A 54 1.94 -12.39 -1.94
C LEU A 54 3.35 -12.95 -1.82
N ILE A 55 4.23 -12.18 -1.19
CA ILE A 55 5.52 -12.70 -0.73
C ILE A 55 5.27 -13.90 0.18
N GLU A 56 6.13 -14.92 0.11
CA GLU A 56 5.92 -16.21 0.80
C GLU A 56 5.58 -16.06 2.28
N VAL A 57 6.34 -15.24 3.00
CA VAL A 57 6.09 -14.94 4.43
C VAL A 57 4.71 -14.34 4.70
N ALA A 58 4.15 -13.57 3.75
CA ALA A 58 2.80 -13.03 3.88
C ALA A 58 1.74 -14.07 3.49
N ALA A 59 2.01 -14.91 2.49
CA ALA A 59 1.10 -15.97 2.07
C ALA A 59 0.80 -16.94 3.23
N ASP A 60 1.83 -17.33 3.99
CA ASP A 60 1.71 -18.17 5.17
C ASP A 60 0.79 -17.55 6.25
N LEU A 61 0.94 -16.25 6.50
CA LEU A 61 0.12 -15.53 7.49
C LEU A 61 -1.37 -15.53 7.14
N TYR A 62 -1.69 -15.53 5.85
CA TYR A 62 -3.07 -15.55 5.36
C TYR A 62 -3.57 -16.95 5.00
N GLY A 63 -2.76 -17.99 5.18
CA GLY A 63 -3.11 -19.38 4.87
C GLY A 63 -3.39 -19.60 3.38
N VAL A 64 -2.79 -18.80 2.51
CA VAL A 64 -2.92 -18.93 1.05
C VAL A 64 -1.65 -19.52 0.46
N SER A 65 -1.76 -20.20 -0.69
CA SER A 65 -0.57 -20.72 -1.36
C SER A 65 0.35 -19.58 -1.75
N SER A 66 1.60 -19.61 -1.30
CA SER A 66 2.67 -18.97 -2.05
C SER A 66 2.74 -19.67 -3.42
N ASN A 67 3.06 -18.93 -4.48
CA ASN A 67 3.47 -19.56 -5.74
C ASN A 67 4.99 -19.69 -5.66
N PRO A 68 5.56 -20.73 -5.02
CA PRO A 68 6.99 -20.93 -5.08
C PRO A 68 7.33 -21.18 -6.55
N SER A 69 8.18 -20.34 -7.11
CA SER A 69 8.84 -20.67 -8.38
C SER A 69 9.46 -22.05 -8.22
N TYR A 70 9.13 -23.00 -9.10
CA TYR A 70 9.75 -24.32 -9.06
C TYR A 70 11.28 -24.15 -9.18
N VAL A 71 12.02 -24.53 -8.14
CA VAL A 71 13.48 -24.58 -8.15
C VAL A 71 13.90 -26.04 -8.25
N PRO A 72 14.24 -26.56 -9.44
CA PRO A 72 14.83 -27.89 -9.55
C PRO A 72 16.21 -27.88 -8.87
N GLY A 73 16.46 -28.91 -8.06
CA GLY A 73 17.78 -29.24 -7.51
C GLY A 73 18.65 -30.02 -8.47
#